data_AF-A0AAU4DSH4-F1
#
_entry.id   AF-A0AAU4DSH4-F1
#
_cell.length_a   1.000
_cell.length_b   1.000
_cell.length_c   1.000
_cell.angle_alpha   90.00
_cell.angle_beta   90.00
_cell.angle_gamma   90.00
#
_symmetry.space_group_name_H-M   'P 1'
#
loop_
_entity.id
_entity.type
_entity.pdbx_description
1 polymer ?
#
loop_
_entity_poly.entity_id
_entity_poly.type
_entity_poly.pdbx_seq_one_letter_code
_entity_poly.pdbx_strand_id
1 'polypeptide(L)'
;MDANLHGAALVDLVVATVRQDGWASCDAPMPDRPVPLPAEVLDKLRLPGGRPLPPSLRRWLAFDASWLAGLGWYPDPAAPDLAGLPLQAATDLLYGFGSADAVWSEMVGEFETVLPGRCFPLAGGSDSRRLLYVGEPDSAGEYPVLVTDVDDLPYVAVMYPGLDVYLAHEAGVLDLDLDTYTGLVEHPEYGPRMREHAERTGLGPDGLEIQDLYAR
;
A
#
# COMPACT_ATOMS: atom_id res chain seq x y z
N MET A 1 -13.23 15.60 18.17
CA MET A 1 -13.59 14.54 17.21
C MET A 1 -12.54 13.47 17.42
N ASP A 2 -12.66 12.65 18.46
CA ASP A 2 -13.56 11.49 18.66
C ASP A 2 -13.17 10.27 17.81
N ALA A 3 -12.71 9.24 18.52
CA ALA A 3 -12.39 7.86 18.15
C ALA A 3 -11.18 7.65 17.22
N ASN A 4 -10.31 6.72 17.60
CA ASN A 4 -9.30 6.03 16.80
C ASN A 4 -9.84 5.68 15.40
N LEU A 5 -9.66 6.58 14.43
CA LEU A 5 -10.18 6.42 13.08
C LEU A 5 -9.24 5.48 12.31
N HIS A 6 -9.75 4.27 12.04
CA HIS A 6 -9.07 3.22 11.29
C HIS A 6 -10.04 2.56 10.30
N GLY A 7 -9.46 1.86 9.34
CA GLY A 7 -10.15 0.99 8.39
C GLY A 7 -11.27 1.72 7.66
N ALA A 8 -12.46 1.11 7.63
CA ALA A 8 -13.60 1.61 6.87
C ALA A 8 -14.03 3.03 7.26
N ALA A 9 -14.01 3.38 8.55
CA ALA A 9 -14.46 4.69 9.03
C ALA A 9 -13.52 5.82 8.56
N LEU A 10 -12.22 5.56 8.50
CA LEU A 10 -11.27 6.51 7.94
C LEU A 10 -11.46 6.65 6.42
N VAL A 11 -11.66 5.52 5.72
CA VAL A 11 -11.94 5.54 4.27
C VAL A 11 -13.26 6.25 3.93
N ASP A 12 -14.27 6.24 4.80
CA ASP A 12 -15.49 7.04 4.62
C ASP A 12 -15.17 8.54 4.49
N LEU A 13 -14.24 9.05 5.31
CA LEU A 13 -13.79 10.45 5.26
C LEU A 13 -12.98 10.74 3.99
N VAL A 14 -12.14 9.79 3.57
CA VAL A 14 -11.42 9.87 2.29
C VAL A 14 -12.40 9.99 1.14
N VAL A 15 -13.40 9.11 1.07
CA VAL A 15 -14.41 9.12 0.01
C VAL A 15 -15.19 10.43 0.00
N ALA A 16 -15.54 10.97 1.17
CA ALA A 16 -16.20 12.27 1.26
C ALA A 16 -15.32 13.39 0.70
N THR A 17 -14.05 13.43 1.08
CA THR A 17 -13.07 14.44 0.66
C THR A 17 -12.80 14.37 -0.84
N VAL A 18 -12.46 13.18 -1.36
CA VAL A 18 -12.17 12.97 -2.79
C VAL A 18 -13.39 13.32 -3.67
N ARG A 19 -14.61 13.05 -3.21
CA ARG A 19 -15.83 13.44 -3.94
C ARG A 19 -16.04 14.95 -3.99
N GLN A 20 -15.63 15.66 -2.95
CA GLN A 20 -15.87 17.09 -2.83
C GLN A 20 -14.77 17.89 -3.53
N ASP A 21 -13.52 17.53 -3.26
CA ASP A 21 -12.35 18.37 -3.52
C ASP A 21 -11.34 17.69 -4.47
N GLY A 22 -11.51 16.40 -4.76
CA GLY A 22 -10.54 15.59 -5.50
C GLY A 22 -9.38 15.11 -4.61
N TRP A 23 -8.30 14.66 -5.24
CA TRP A 23 -7.08 14.25 -4.52
C TRP A 23 -6.20 15.46 -4.18
N ALA A 24 -5.61 15.46 -2.99
CA ALA A 24 -4.79 16.56 -2.51
C ALA A 24 -3.35 16.47 -3.04
N SER A 25 -2.70 15.30 -2.92
CA SER A 25 -1.27 15.13 -3.19
C SER A 25 -0.94 14.05 -4.21
N CYS A 26 -1.80 13.05 -4.40
CA CYS A 26 -1.36 11.92 -5.21
C CYS A 26 -1.29 12.28 -6.69
N ASP A 27 -0.18 11.92 -7.35
CA ASP A 27 -0.06 11.79 -8.82
C ASP A 27 -1.00 10.71 -9.40
N ALA A 28 -1.95 10.24 -8.61
CA ALA A 28 -2.85 9.19 -9.01
C ALA A 28 -3.88 9.72 -10.03
N PRO A 29 -4.32 8.87 -10.96
CA PRO A 29 -5.31 9.28 -11.95
C PRO A 29 -6.57 9.76 -11.23
N MET A 30 -6.98 11.00 -11.51
CA MET A 30 -8.21 11.55 -10.95
C MET A 30 -9.37 10.65 -11.39
N PRO A 31 -10.18 10.12 -10.46
CA PRO A 31 -11.30 9.30 -10.84
C PRO A 31 -12.38 10.20 -11.47
N ASP A 32 -12.30 10.41 -12.78
CA ASP A 32 -13.29 11.18 -13.54
C ASP A 32 -14.70 10.59 -13.37
N ARG A 33 -14.79 9.27 -13.13
CA ARG A 33 -16.04 8.56 -12.87
C ARG A 33 -15.82 7.26 -12.06
N PRO A 34 -16.10 7.26 -10.75
CA PRO A 34 -15.98 6.08 -9.90
C PRO A 34 -16.74 4.86 -10.44
N VAL A 35 -16.15 3.68 -10.31
CA VAL A 35 -16.75 2.38 -10.67
C VAL A 35 -16.93 1.54 -9.41
N PRO A 36 -18.03 1.71 -8.65
CA PRO A 36 -18.25 0.96 -7.42
C PRO A 36 -18.59 -0.51 -7.71
N LEU A 37 -18.03 -1.42 -6.91
CA LEU A 37 -18.40 -2.83 -6.98
C LEU A 37 -19.71 -3.11 -6.23
N PRO A 38 -20.58 -3.97 -6.78
CA PRO A 38 -21.74 -4.49 -6.05
C PRO A 38 -21.32 -5.27 -4.79
N ALA A 39 -22.18 -5.26 -3.78
CA ALA A 39 -21.93 -5.97 -2.52
C ALA A 39 -21.68 -7.47 -2.72
N GLU A 40 -22.39 -8.08 -3.67
CA GLU A 40 -22.28 -9.50 -4.00
C GLU A 40 -20.93 -9.87 -4.63
N VAL A 41 -20.28 -8.91 -5.29
CA VAL A 41 -18.92 -9.05 -5.82
C VAL A 41 -17.93 -8.93 -4.67
N LEU A 42 -18.06 -7.88 -3.85
CA LEU A 42 -17.20 -7.64 -2.67
C LEU A 42 -17.20 -8.83 -1.70
N ASP A 43 -18.34 -9.48 -1.48
CA ASP A 43 -18.46 -10.65 -0.60
C ASP A 43 -17.72 -11.89 -1.11
N LYS A 44 -17.46 -11.96 -2.42
CA LYS A 44 -16.77 -13.08 -3.08
C LYS A 44 -15.30 -12.80 -3.34
N LEU A 45 -14.90 -11.54 -3.45
CA LEU A 45 -13.52 -11.17 -3.67
C LEU A 45 -12.61 -11.64 -2.54
N ARG A 46 -11.45 -12.16 -2.91
CA ARG A 46 -10.43 -12.65 -1.99
C ARG A 46 -9.08 -12.10 -2.41
N LEU A 47 -8.26 -11.81 -1.42
CA LEU A 47 -6.83 -11.57 -1.61
C LEU A 47 -6.08 -12.90 -1.83
N PRO A 48 -4.80 -12.83 -2.25
CA PRO A 48 -3.97 -14.01 -2.43
C PRO A 48 -3.98 -14.94 -1.21
N GLY A 49 -4.04 -16.25 -1.48
CA GLY A 49 -4.22 -17.28 -0.44
C GLY A 49 -5.65 -17.39 0.10
N GLY A 50 -6.65 -16.81 -0.58
CA GLY A 50 -8.06 -16.92 -0.19
C GLY A 50 -8.45 -16.04 1.01
N ARG A 51 -7.62 -15.04 1.35
CA ARG A 51 -7.82 -14.16 2.50
C ARG A 51 -8.96 -13.18 2.26
N PRO A 52 -9.68 -12.74 3.32
CA PRO A 52 -10.66 -11.67 3.19
C PRO A 52 -9.99 -10.35 2.78
N LEU A 53 -10.76 -9.45 2.19
CA LEU A 53 -10.33 -8.07 1.96
C LEU A 53 -10.16 -7.34 3.31
N PRO A 54 -9.14 -6.49 3.47
CA PRO A 54 -9.06 -5.61 4.63
C PRO A 54 -10.23 -4.61 4.62
N PRO A 55 -10.66 -4.12 5.80
CA PRO A 55 -11.79 -3.19 5.91
C PRO A 55 -11.67 -1.97 5.00
N SER A 56 -10.49 -1.37 4.91
CA SER A 56 -10.19 -0.21 4.05
C SER A 56 -10.40 -0.51 2.56
N LEU A 57 -9.81 -1.59 2.03
CA LEU A 57 -9.90 -1.96 0.63
C LEU A 57 -11.34 -2.31 0.24
N ARG A 58 -12.04 -3.07 1.10
CA ARG A 58 -13.46 -3.36 0.86
C ARG A 58 -14.27 -2.08 0.77
N ARG A 59 -14.02 -1.12 1.67
CA ARG A 59 -14.74 0.15 1.68
C ARG A 59 -14.42 1.03 0.47
N TRP A 60 -13.16 1.05 0.04
CA TRP A 60 -12.71 1.76 -1.14
C TRP A 60 -13.30 1.18 -2.42
N LEU A 61 -13.27 -0.14 -2.61
CA LEU A 61 -13.83 -0.81 -3.79
C LEU A 61 -15.36 -0.65 -3.91
N ALA A 62 -16.06 -0.47 -2.79
CA ALA A 62 -17.48 -0.10 -2.77
C ALA A 62 -17.74 1.34 -3.27
N PHE A 63 -16.70 2.16 -3.37
CA PHE A 63 -16.73 3.49 -3.95
C PHE A 63 -16.16 3.52 -5.37
N ASP A 64 -14.92 3.04 -5.55
CA ASP A 64 -14.23 3.07 -6.83
C ASP A 64 -13.20 1.94 -7.01
N ALA A 65 -13.47 1.04 -7.95
CA ALA A 65 -12.53 0.02 -8.39
C ALA A 65 -11.68 0.46 -9.59
N SER A 66 -12.03 1.55 -10.28
CA SER A 66 -11.32 1.98 -11.49
C SER A 66 -9.94 2.54 -11.20
N TRP A 67 -9.78 3.25 -10.08
CA TRP A 67 -8.51 3.78 -9.63
C TRP A 67 -7.42 2.70 -9.50
N LEU A 68 -7.73 1.60 -8.81
CA LEU A 68 -6.78 0.49 -8.63
C LEU A 68 -6.52 -0.30 -9.92
N ALA A 69 -7.51 -0.39 -10.83
CA ALA A 69 -7.28 -0.94 -12.17
C ALA A 69 -6.25 -0.10 -12.94
N GLY A 70 -6.33 1.22 -12.84
CA GLY A 70 -5.37 2.15 -13.44
C GLY A 70 -3.94 1.98 -12.91
N LEU A 71 -3.79 1.48 -11.69
CA LEU A 71 -2.49 1.14 -11.07
C LEU A 71 -2.02 -0.29 -11.40
N GLY A 72 -2.74 -1.01 -12.27
CA GLY A 72 -2.36 -2.34 -12.70
C GLY A 72 -2.71 -3.46 -11.71
N TRP A 73 -3.60 -3.23 -10.75
CA TRP A 73 -4.05 -4.30 -9.84
C TRP A 73 -4.78 -5.41 -10.57
N TYR A 74 -5.58 -5.02 -11.58
CA TYR A 74 -6.40 -5.90 -12.40
C TYR A 74 -6.82 -5.16 -13.68
N PRO A 75 -7.12 -5.90 -14.78
CA PRO A 75 -7.44 -5.29 -16.06
C PRO A 75 -8.87 -4.74 -16.16
N ASP A 76 -9.83 -5.36 -15.46
CA ASP A 76 -11.25 -4.99 -15.54
C ASP A 76 -11.77 -4.51 -14.17
N PRO A 77 -12.12 -3.23 -14.01
CA PRO A 77 -12.67 -2.73 -12.77
C PRO A 77 -14.07 -3.23 -12.43
N ALA A 78 -14.81 -3.80 -13.37
CA ALA A 78 -16.10 -4.44 -13.09
C ALA A 78 -15.96 -5.89 -12.60
N ALA A 79 -14.81 -6.52 -12.83
CA ALA A 79 -14.50 -7.88 -12.40
C ALA A 79 -13.05 -8.01 -11.89
N PRO A 80 -12.71 -7.41 -10.75
CA PRO A 80 -11.35 -7.44 -10.22
C PRO A 80 -10.83 -8.86 -9.94
N ASP A 81 -9.62 -9.14 -10.38
CA ASP A 81 -8.85 -10.32 -10.00
C ASP A 81 -7.64 -9.90 -9.16
N LEU A 82 -7.74 -10.06 -7.84
CA LEU A 82 -6.75 -9.58 -6.88
C LEU A 82 -5.60 -10.59 -6.72
N ALA A 83 -4.91 -10.90 -7.81
CA ALA A 83 -3.78 -11.85 -7.79
C ALA A 83 -2.51 -11.26 -7.16
N GLY A 84 -2.30 -9.94 -7.34
CA GLY A 84 -1.08 -9.23 -6.94
C GLY A 84 0.17 -9.72 -7.68
N LEU A 85 1.32 -9.15 -7.33
CA LEU A 85 2.61 -9.45 -7.95
C LEU A 85 3.64 -9.84 -6.88
N PRO A 86 4.69 -10.63 -7.21
CA PRO A 86 5.92 -10.61 -6.42
C PRO A 86 6.47 -9.16 -6.24
N LEU A 87 7.26 -8.93 -5.21
CA LEU A 87 7.83 -7.61 -4.91
C LEU A 87 8.69 -7.09 -6.06
N GLN A 88 9.52 -7.96 -6.65
CA GLN A 88 10.34 -7.61 -7.81
C GLN A 88 9.48 -7.11 -8.97
N ALA A 89 8.46 -7.90 -9.37
CA ALA A 89 7.60 -7.55 -10.49
C ALA A 89 6.73 -6.31 -10.23
N ALA A 90 6.29 -6.09 -8.98
CA ALA A 90 5.59 -4.86 -8.60
C ALA A 90 6.49 -3.63 -8.73
N THR A 91 7.75 -3.76 -8.32
CA THR A 91 8.77 -2.72 -8.41
C THR A 91 9.10 -2.40 -9.87
N ASP A 92 9.30 -3.42 -10.71
CA ASP A 92 9.54 -3.23 -12.15
C ASP A 92 8.44 -2.40 -12.81
N LEU A 93 7.19 -2.72 -12.48
CA LEU A 93 6.03 -1.98 -12.99
C LEU A 93 6.02 -0.52 -12.51
N LEU A 94 6.35 -0.28 -11.24
CA LEU A 94 6.31 1.04 -10.60
C LEU A 94 7.44 1.97 -11.07
N TYR A 95 8.66 1.44 -11.25
CA TYR A 95 9.81 2.22 -11.71
C TYR A 95 9.95 2.25 -13.24
N GLY A 96 9.24 1.37 -13.95
CA GLY A 96 9.40 1.22 -15.39
C GLY A 96 10.74 0.59 -15.77
N PHE A 97 11.31 -0.22 -14.88
CA PHE A 97 12.60 -0.88 -15.10
C PHE A 97 12.56 -1.76 -16.34
N GLY A 98 13.58 -1.59 -17.18
CA GLY A 98 13.79 -2.41 -18.37
C GLY A 98 14.96 -3.38 -18.19
N SER A 99 15.37 -4.01 -19.29
CA SER A 99 16.56 -4.87 -19.30
C SER A 99 17.85 -4.14 -18.90
N ALA A 100 17.90 -2.81 -19.03
CA ALA A 100 19.03 -2.00 -18.60
C ALA A 100 19.10 -1.85 -17.07
N ASP A 101 17.98 -2.03 -16.37
CA ASP A 101 17.83 -1.81 -14.93
C ASP A 101 17.67 -3.13 -14.15
N ALA A 102 17.95 -4.25 -14.81
CA ALA A 102 17.80 -5.59 -14.24
C ALA A 102 18.53 -5.76 -12.90
N VAL A 103 19.65 -5.07 -12.71
CA VAL A 103 20.40 -5.10 -11.44
C VAL A 103 19.58 -4.55 -10.27
N TRP A 104 18.83 -3.46 -10.46
CA TRP A 104 17.99 -2.87 -9.42
C TRP A 104 16.79 -3.75 -9.12
N SER A 105 16.17 -4.28 -10.18
CA SER A 105 15.08 -5.26 -10.08
C SER A 105 15.49 -6.50 -9.27
N GLU A 106 16.63 -7.11 -9.62
CA GLU A 106 17.15 -8.31 -8.95
C GLU A 106 17.49 -8.03 -7.49
N MET A 107 18.14 -6.90 -7.17
CA MET A 107 18.44 -6.52 -5.79
C MET A 107 17.19 -6.29 -4.95
N VAL A 108 16.13 -5.66 -5.51
CA VAL A 108 14.85 -5.55 -4.79
C VAL A 108 14.19 -6.93 -4.63
N GLY A 109 14.35 -7.83 -5.60
CA GLY A 109 13.87 -9.21 -5.52
C GLY A 109 14.45 -10.02 -4.36
N GLU A 110 15.66 -9.71 -3.90
CA GLU A 110 16.28 -10.37 -2.74
C GLU A 110 15.45 -10.20 -1.44
N PHE A 111 14.70 -9.10 -1.31
CA PHE A 111 13.79 -8.88 -0.18
C PHE A 111 12.62 -9.88 -0.14
N GLU A 112 12.32 -10.59 -1.24
CA GLU A 112 11.28 -11.63 -1.25
C GLU A 112 11.59 -12.80 -0.31
N THR A 113 12.85 -12.95 0.10
CA THR A 113 13.28 -13.92 1.12
C THR A 113 12.64 -13.66 2.48
N VAL A 114 12.37 -12.39 2.82
CA VAL A 114 11.67 -11.96 4.04
C VAL A 114 10.25 -11.47 3.76
N LEU A 115 9.95 -11.09 2.52
CA LEU A 115 8.65 -10.62 2.04
C LEU A 115 8.05 -11.55 0.96
N PRO A 116 7.73 -12.82 1.25
CA PRO A 116 7.25 -13.77 0.25
C PRO A 116 5.79 -13.52 -0.21
N GLY A 117 5.10 -12.55 0.40
CA GLY A 117 3.73 -12.17 0.08
C GLY A 117 3.57 -11.49 -1.28
N ARG A 118 2.33 -11.17 -1.64
CA ARG A 118 2.02 -10.46 -2.89
C ARG A 118 1.90 -8.96 -2.65
N CYS A 119 2.38 -8.19 -3.59
CA CYS A 119 2.38 -6.74 -3.60
C CYS A 119 1.37 -6.20 -4.60
N PHE A 120 0.79 -5.05 -4.27
CA PHE A 120 -0.09 -4.30 -5.17
C PHE A 120 0.40 -2.85 -5.31
N PRO A 121 0.71 -2.35 -6.52
CA PRO A 121 1.24 -1.01 -6.74
C PRO A 121 0.34 0.11 -6.21
N LEU A 122 0.91 1.14 -5.58
CA LEU A 122 0.19 2.34 -5.16
C LEU A 122 0.83 3.58 -5.79
N ALA A 123 0.07 4.67 -5.85
CA ALA A 123 0.56 5.95 -6.35
C ALA A 123 1.55 6.60 -5.36
N GLY A 124 2.30 7.58 -5.86
CA GLY A 124 3.13 8.46 -5.04
C GLY A 124 4.64 8.16 -5.06
N GLY A 125 5.41 9.24 -4.98
CA GLY A 125 6.87 9.28 -5.01
C GLY A 125 7.46 9.48 -6.40
N SER A 126 8.74 9.88 -6.46
CA SER A 126 9.54 10.00 -7.69
C SER A 126 10.63 8.95 -7.73
N ASP A 127 11.47 8.92 -6.71
CA ASP A 127 12.58 7.97 -6.61
C ASP A 127 12.32 6.88 -5.56
N SER A 128 11.22 7.02 -4.82
CA SER A 128 10.58 5.96 -4.05
C SER A 128 9.19 5.61 -4.60
N ARG A 129 8.74 4.40 -4.31
CA ARG A 129 7.44 3.88 -4.74
C ARG A 129 6.70 3.23 -3.57
N ARG A 130 5.37 3.23 -3.64
CA ARG A 130 4.53 2.61 -2.61
C ARG A 130 3.84 1.36 -3.16
N LEU A 131 3.64 0.38 -2.28
CA LEU A 131 2.88 -0.82 -2.59
C LEU A 131 2.16 -1.34 -1.35
N LEU A 132 0.98 -1.93 -1.52
CA LEU A 132 0.31 -2.68 -0.46
C LEU A 132 0.89 -4.10 -0.42
N TYR A 133 1.43 -4.53 0.73
CA TYR A 133 2.01 -5.86 0.90
C TYR A 133 1.07 -6.83 1.61
N VAL A 134 0.61 -7.87 0.91
CA VAL A 134 -0.28 -8.90 1.44
C VAL A 134 0.52 -10.05 2.04
N GLY A 135 1.08 -9.79 3.22
CA GLY A 135 1.67 -10.77 4.14
C GLY A 135 0.70 -11.13 5.25
N GLU A 136 0.97 -10.68 6.47
CA GLU A 136 0.04 -10.79 7.61
C GLU A 136 -0.63 -9.46 7.92
N PRO A 137 -1.95 -9.43 8.15
CA PRO A 137 -2.63 -8.20 8.54
C PRO A 137 -2.37 -7.87 10.01
N ASP A 138 -2.42 -6.60 10.39
CA ASP A 138 -2.31 -6.16 11.78
C ASP A 138 -3.57 -6.51 12.60
N SER A 139 -3.57 -6.06 13.85
CA SER A 139 -4.69 -6.17 14.78
C SER A 139 -5.98 -5.45 14.32
N ALA A 140 -5.90 -4.51 13.38
CA ALA A 140 -7.05 -3.86 12.75
C ALA A 140 -7.55 -4.61 11.49
N GLY A 141 -6.84 -5.66 11.06
CA GLY A 141 -7.14 -6.41 9.84
C GLY A 141 -6.63 -5.73 8.57
N GLU A 142 -5.72 -4.77 8.69
CA GLU A 142 -5.13 -3.99 7.60
C GLU A 142 -3.76 -4.56 7.20
N TYR A 143 -3.34 -4.32 5.96
CA TYR A 143 -2.05 -4.75 5.44
C TYR A 143 -1.14 -3.54 5.26
N PRO A 144 0.18 -3.64 5.51
CA PRO A 144 1.05 -2.49 5.48
C PRO A 144 1.22 -1.98 4.05
N VAL A 145 1.37 -0.66 3.93
CA VAL A 145 1.92 -0.05 2.72
C VAL A 145 3.42 0.04 2.93
N LEU A 146 4.17 -0.61 2.06
CA LEU A 146 5.62 -0.52 2.02
C LEU A 146 6.04 0.63 1.12
N VAL A 147 7.17 1.24 1.47
CA VAL A 147 7.97 2.02 0.54
C VAL A 147 9.10 1.15 0.00
N THR A 148 9.41 1.30 -1.28
CA THR A 148 10.69 0.91 -1.85
C THR A 148 11.41 2.16 -2.31
N ASP A 149 12.72 2.22 -2.14
CA ASP A 149 13.58 3.31 -2.58
C ASP A 149 14.83 2.73 -3.26
N VAL A 150 15.30 3.38 -4.32
CA VAL A 150 16.42 2.96 -5.16
C VAL A 150 17.46 4.07 -5.39
N ASP A 151 17.37 5.21 -4.71
CA ASP A 151 18.24 6.37 -4.95
C ASP A 151 19.74 6.09 -4.68
N ASP A 152 20.05 5.22 -3.70
CA ASP A 152 21.43 4.84 -3.35
C ASP A 152 21.60 3.31 -3.33
N LEU A 153 20.93 2.65 -2.40
CA LEU A 153 20.83 1.21 -2.29
C LEU A 153 19.35 0.84 -2.15
N PRO A 154 18.94 -0.34 -2.66
CA PRO A 154 17.56 -0.78 -2.47
C PRO A 154 17.21 -0.82 -1.00
N TYR A 155 16.17 -0.08 -0.64
CA TYR A 155 15.65 0.06 0.71
C TYR A 155 14.17 -0.27 0.71
N VAL A 156 13.73 -1.03 1.71
CA VAL A 156 12.32 -1.41 1.90
C VAL A 156 11.92 -1.20 3.35
N ALA A 157 10.81 -0.50 3.55
CA ALA A 157 10.27 -0.25 4.89
C ALA A 157 8.75 -0.20 4.91
N VAL A 158 8.18 -0.37 6.10
CA VAL A 158 6.76 -0.07 6.34
C VAL A 158 6.61 1.45 6.42
N MET A 159 5.83 2.03 5.51
CA MET A 159 5.56 3.48 5.47
C MET A 159 4.22 3.85 6.10
N TYR A 160 3.19 3.02 5.87
CA TYR A 160 1.88 3.18 6.50
C TYR A 160 1.39 1.85 7.07
N PRO A 161 0.61 1.88 8.17
CA PRO A 161 0.12 0.65 8.78
C PRO A 161 -1.08 0.05 8.04
N GLY A 162 -1.51 0.64 6.93
CA GLY A 162 -2.73 0.24 6.26
C GLY A 162 -3.04 1.12 5.05
N LEU A 163 -3.84 0.57 4.14
CA LEU A 163 -4.38 1.33 3.02
C LEU A 163 -5.29 2.47 3.51
N ASP A 164 -5.95 2.32 4.66
CA ASP A 164 -6.73 3.38 5.31
C ASP A 164 -5.91 4.65 5.57
N VAL A 165 -4.76 4.51 6.23
CA VAL A 165 -3.90 5.64 6.61
C VAL A 165 -3.21 6.23 5.38
N TYR A 166 -2.74 5.38 4.45
CA TYR A 166 -2.18 5.84 3.18
C TYR A 166 -3.20 6.70 2.40
N LEU A 167 -4.42 6.18 2.16
CA LEU A 167 -5.43 6.93 1.41
C LEU A 167 -5.83 8.23 2.10
N ALA A 168 -5.88 8.23 3.44
CA ALA A 168 -6.23 9.41 4.21
C ALA A 168 -5.16 10.48 4.19
N HIS A 169 -3.89 10.08 4.18
CA HIS A 169 -2.80 11.02 3.97
C HIS A 169 -2.84 11.61 2.55
N GLU A 170 -2.96 10.76 1.52
CA GLU A 170 -2.97 11.21 0.11
C GLU A 170 -4.19 12.09 -0.25
N ALA A 171 -5.31 11.89 0.45
CA ALA A 171 -6.51 12.73 0.31
C ALA A 171 -6.47 14.00 1.16
N GLY A 172 -5.43 14.23 1.96
CA GLY A 172 -5.35 15.37 2.89
C GLY A 172 -6.35 15.31 4.04
N VAL A 173 -6.90 14.14 4.35
CA VAL A 173 -7.76 13.91 5.53
C VAL A 173 -6.93 13.86 6.80
N LEU A 174 -5.74 13.26 6.72
CA LEU A 174 -4.73 13.29 7.76
C LEU A 174 -3.58 14.18 7.33
N ASP A 175 -3.20 15.09 8.22
CA ASP A 175 -1.97 15.86 8.12
C ASP A 175 -0.89 15.09 8.89
N LEU A 176 -0.13 14.27 8.17
CA LEU A 176 0.93 13.43 8.73
C LEU A 176 2.29 14.04 8.43
N ASP A 177 3.03 14.38 9.48
CA ASP A 177 4.39 14.85 9.34
C ASP A 177 5.33 13.66 9.13
N LEU A 178 5.78 13.46 7.89
CA LEU A 178 6.63 12.34 7.49
C LEU A 178 8.06 12.84 7.23
N ASP A 179 8.80 13.14 8.31
CA ASP A 179 10.22 13.47 8.25
C ASP A 179 11.07 12.37 7.59
N THR A 180 10.66 11.11 7.77
CA THR A 180 11.26 9.92 7.16
C THR A 180 10.16 8.96 6.73
N TYR A 181 10.52 7.96 5.90
CA TYR A 181 9.56 6.94 5.50
C TYR A 181 8.97 6.15 6.67
N THR A 182 9.70 5.98 7.76
CA THR A 182 9.27 5.25 8.96
C THR A 182 8.75 6.15 10.07
N GLY A 183 8.59 7.46 9.81
CA GLY A 183 8.27 8.49 10.81
C GLY A 183 6.99 8.22 11.62
N LEU A 184 6.06 7.43 11.08
CA LEU A 184 4.83 7.05 11.80
C LEU A 184 5.07 6.07 12.95
N VAL A 185 6.25 5.48 13.11
CA VAL A 185 6.52 4.53 14.20
C VAL A 185 6.33 5.16 15.58
N GLU A 186 6.62 6.44 15.74
CA GLU A 186 6.42 7.20 16.99
C GLU A 186 5.06 7.90 17.06
N HIS A 187 4.23 7.80 16.02
CA HIS A 187 2.90 8.41 16.02
C HIS A 187 2.05 7.78 17.14
N PRO A 188 1.38 8.59 18.00
CA PRO A 188 0.65 8.07 19.16
C PRO A 188 -0.47 7.10 18.78
N GLU A 189 -1.17 7.40 17.69
CA GLU A 189 -2.28 6.58 17.18
C GLU A 189 -1.83 5.40 16.29
N TYR A 190 -1.01 5.67 15.28
CA TYR A 190 -0.64 4.70 14.25
C TYR A 190 0.65 3.91 14.53
N GLY A 191 1.51 4.40 15.42
CA GLY A 191 2.79 3.78 15.79
C GLY A 191 2.69 2.34 16.30
N PRO A 192 1.67 1.97 17.12
CA PRO A 192 1.47 0.57 17.50
C PRO A 192 1.30 -0.36 16.30
N ARG A 193 0.50 0.03 15.30
CA ARG A 193 0.28 -0.77 14.07
C ARG A 193 1.54 -0.81 13.19
N MET A 194 2.29 0.30 13.12
CA MET A 194 3.59 0.35 12.43
C MET A 194 4.57 -0.66 13.00
N ARG A 195 4.73 -0.70 14.34
CA ARG A 195 5.59 -1.68 15.03
C ARG A 195 5.13 -3.12 14.81
N GLU A 196 3.82 -3.36 14.88
CA GLU A 196 3.25 -4.68 14.61
C GLU A 196 3.61 -5.18 13.19
N HIS A 197 3.52 -4.31 12.18
CA HIS A 197 3.93 -4.65 10.83
C HIS A 197 5.44 -4.79 10.66
N ALA A 198 6.23 -3.92 11.28
CA ALA A 198 7.69 -4.02 11.28
C ALA A 198 8.17 -5.39 11.81
N GLU A 199 7.53 -5.90 12.87
CA GLU A 199 7.80 -7.23 13.42
C GLU A 199 7.35 -8.34 12.48
N ARG A 200 6.09 -8.31 12.00
CA ARG A 200 5.50 -9.36 11.16
C ARG A 200 6.16 -9.49 9.78
N THR A 201 6.64 -8.39 9.23
CA THR A 201 7.36 -8.37 7.95
C THR A 201 8.83 -8.75 8.10
N GLY A 202 9.37 -8.70 9.32
CA GLY A 202 10.80 -8.87 9.57
C GLY A 202 11.67 -7.68 9.13
N LEU A 203 11.08 -6.59 8.63
CA LEU A 203 11.81 -5.39 8.21
C LEU A 203 12.37 -4.61 9.40
N GLY A 204 11.74 -4.70 10.58
CA GLY A 204 12.11 -3.87 11.72
C GLY A 204 11.62 -2.42 11.57
N PRO A 205 11.76 -1.60 12.63
CA PRO A 205 11.15 -0.27 12.71
C PRO A 205 11.77 0.75 11.75
N ASP A 206 13.03 0.54 11.36
CA ASP A 206 13.79 1.44 10.48
C ASP A 206 13.81 0.97 9.02
N GLY A 207 13.13 -0.14 8.71
CA GLY A 207 13.26 -0.81 7.41
C GLY A 207 14.60 -1.52 7.23
N LEU A 208 14.88 -1.94 6.00
CA LEU A 208 16.12 -2.61 5.64
C LEU A 208 16.65 -2.07 4.33
N GLU A 209 17.96 -1.78 4.31
CA GLU A 209 18.72 -1.68 3.09
C GLU A 209 19.18 -3.09 2.65
N ILE A 210 19.48 -3.26 1.37
CA ILE A 210 19.89 -4.56 0.81
C ILE A 210 21.06 -5.21 1.57
N GLN A 211 21.98 -4.40 2.11
CA GLN A 211 23.11 -4.89 2.88
C GLN A 211 22.72 -5.52 4.22
N ASP A 212 21.61 -5.05 4.82
CA ASP A 212 21.10 -5.58 6.09
C ASP A 212 20.50 -6.98 5.92
N LEU A 213 20.02 -7.34 4.72
CA LEU A 213 19.56 -8.70 4.44
C LEU A 213 20.70 -9.71 4.55
N TYR A 214 21.91 -9.36 4.09
CA TYR A 214 23.06 -10.25 4.11
C TYR A 214 23.77 -10.32 5.47
N ALA A 215 23.47 -9.39 6.38
CA ALA A 215 24.01 -9.37 7.73
C ALA A 215 23.21 -10.23 8.74
N ARG A 216 22.10 -10.83 8.30
CA ARG A 216 21.16 -11.60 9.12
C ARG A 216 21.46 -13.10 9.19
#